data_AF-A0AAP0RZJ9-F1
#
_entry.id   AF-A0AAP0RZJ9-F1
#
_cell.length_a   1.000
_cell.length_b   1.000
_cell.length_c   1.000
_cell.angle_alpha   90.00
_cell.angle_beta   90.00
_cell.angle_gamma   90.00
#
_symmetry.space_group_name_H-M   'P 1'
#
loop_
_entity.id
_entity.type
_entity.pdbx_description
1 polymer ?
#
loop_
_entity_poly.entity_id
_entity_poly.type
_entity_poly.pdbx_seq_one_letter_code
_entity_poly.pdbx_strand_id
1 'polypeptide(L)'
;MGEQEEAGVDQVEEEFTVWKKNTPFLYDLIVSHPLEWPSLTVQWLPSLPSHPPSVGSFAVHKLILGTHTSDDVPNFLMIADALLPDSSTTSPETHIAGDNPTIPKVHN
;
A
#
# COMPACT_ATOMS: atom_id res chain seq x y z
N MET A 1 -7.98 1.16 -34.95
CA MET A 1 -7.34 0.26 -33.97
C MET A 1 -7.09 0.97 -32.63
N GLY A 2 -6.80 2.28 -32.58
CA GLY A 2 -6.63 3.03 -31.32
C GLY A 2 -7.91 3.31 -30.50
N GLU A 3 -9.09 3.44 -31.13
CA GLU A 3 -10.34 3.77 -30.39
C GLU A 3 -10.85 2.64 -29.48
N GLN A 4 -10.50 1.38 -29.77
CA GLN A 4 -10.88 0.24 -28.92
C GLN A 4 -9.95 0.07 -27.71
N GLU A 5 -8.69 0.48 -27.82
CA GLU A 5 -7.74 0.49 -26.70
C GLU A 5 -8.02 1.65 -25.74
N GLU A 6 -8.35 2.85 -26.24
CA GLU A 6 -8.76 3.99 -25.40
C GLU A 6 -10.02 3.69 -24.58
N ALA A 7 -11.06 3.12 -25.22
CA ALA A 7 -12.29 2.75 -24.51
C ALA A 7 -12.05 1.73 -23.39
N GLY A 8 -11.03 0.85 -23.54
CA GLY A 8 -10.62 -0.09 -22.51
C GLY A 8 -9.91 0.58 -21.33
N VAL A 9 -9.12 1.63 -21.59
CA VAL A 9 -8.43 2.40 -20.53
C VAL A 9 -9.43 3.21 -19.71
N ASP A 10 -10.34 3.93 -20.38
CA ASP A 10 -11.37 4.73 -19.71
C ASP A 10 -12.26 3.87 -18.79
N GLN A 11 -12.62 2.67 -19.25
CA GLN A 11 -13.39 1.72 -18.45
C GLN A 11 -12.63 1.26 -17.20
N VAL A 12 -11.33 0.96 -17.33
CA VAL A 12 -10.49 0.55 -16.19
C VAL A 12 -10.37 1.67 -15.16
N GLU A 13 -10.25 2.93 -15.60
CA GLU A 13 -10.21 4.08 -14.70
C GLU A 13 -11.53 4.31 -13.95
N GLU A 14 -12.67 4.13 -14.62
CA GLU A 14 -13.99 4.21 -14.01
C GLU A 14 -14.17 3.13 -12.94
N GLU A 15 -13.89 1.88 -13.28
CA GLU A 15 -13.97 0.73 -12.36
C GLU A 15 -13.02 0.90 -11.16
N PHE A 16 -11.79 1.35 -11.38
CA PHE A 16 -10.84 1.65 -10.32
C PHE A 16 -11.34 2.77 -9.40
N THR A 17 -12.02 3.77 -9.95
CA THR A 17 -12.62 4.87 -9.17
C THR A 17 -13.77 4.37 -8.30
N VAL A 18 -14.63 3.50 -8.83
CA VAL A 18 -15.70 2.85 -8.06
C VAL A 18 -15.12 1.97 -6.96
N TRP A 19 -14.11 1.15 -7.27
CA TRP A 19 -13.42 0.32 -6.26
C TRP A 19 -12.83 1.19 -5.14
N LYS A 20 -12.08 2.26 -5.48
CA LYS A 20 -11.51 3.20 -4.50
C LYS A 20 -12.56 3.77 -3.56
N LYS A 21 -13.71 4.21 -4.07
CA LYS A 21 -14.82 4.74 -3.24
C LYS A 21 -15.36 3.72 -2.25
N ASN A 22 -15.33 2.43 -2.61
CA ASN A 22 -15.83 1.35 -1.76
C ASN A 22 -14.76 0.77 -0.81
N THR A 23 -13.48 1.12 -0.97
CA THR A 23 -12.40 0.57 -0.14
C THR A 23 -12.62 0.64 1.38
N PRO A 24 -13.20 1.71 1.97
CA PRO A 24 -13.41 1.76 3.43
C PRO A 24 -14.42 0.72 3.95
N PHE A 25 -15.25 0.15 3.06
CA PHE A 25 -16.20 -0.91 3.41
C PHE A 25 -15.66 -2.31 3.13
N LEU A 26 -14.58 -2.42 2.34
CA LEU A 26 -14.07 -3.70 1.83
C LEU A 26 -12.80 -4.17 2.55
N TYR A 27 -11.98 -3.25 3.07
CA TYR A 27 -10.67 -3.56 3.63
C TYR A 27 -10.43 -2.79 4.92
N ASP A 28 -9.86 -3.47 5.92
CA ASP A 28 -9.40 -2.82 7.15
C ASP A 28 -8.13 -1.99 6.94
N LEU A 29 -7.29 -2.40 5.97
CA LEU A 29 -6.05 -1.73 5.61
C LEU A 29 -5.76 -1.88 4.11
N ILE A 30 -5.37 -0.78 3.49
CA ILE A 30 -4.80 -0.75 2.14
C ILE A 30 -3.53 0.09 2.19
N VAL A 31 -2.45 -0.47 1.65
CA VAL A 31 -1.20 0.24 1.43
C VAL A 31 -0.95 0.27 -0.07
N SER A 32 -0.80 1.47 -0.63
CA SER A 32 -0.50 1.68 -2.04
C SER A 32 0.74 2.55 -2.17
N HIS A 33 1.71 2.08 -2.94
CA HIS A 33 2.95 2.81 -3.21
C HIS A 33 3.37 2.58 -4.67
N PRO A 34 3.48 3.64 -5.49
CA PRO A 34 4.01 3.51 -6.83
C PRO A 34 5.52 3.26 -6.77
N LEU A 35 5.98 2.20 -7.42
CA LEU A 35 7.40 1.94 -7.60
C LEU A 35 7.92 2.71 -8.83
N GLU A 36 9.18 3.14 -8.77
CA GLU A 36 9.85 3.75 -9.93
C GLU A 36 9.94 2.76 -11.10
N TRP A 37 10.31 1.51 -10.79
CA TRP A 37 10.39 0.41 -11.75
C TRP A 37 9.47 -0.73 -11.33
N PRO A 38 8.82 -1.42 -12.29
CA PRO A 38 7.95 -2.54 -11.97
C PRO A 38 8.75 -3.65 -11.29
N SER A 39 8.09 -4.33 -10.34
CA SER A 39 8.65 -5.49 -9.68
C SER A 39 7.97 -6.76 -10.16
N LEU A 40 8.76 -7.75 -10.59
CA LEU A 40 8.26 -9.07 -10.98
C LEU A 40 8.22 -10.06 -9.80
N THR A 41 8.58 -9.61 -8.60
CA THR A 41 8.61 -10.44 -7.37
C THR A 41 8.21 -9.61 -6.17
N VAL A 42 7.44 -10.19 -5.26
CA VAL A 42 7.14 -9.61 -3.94
C VAL A 42 7.14 -10.72 -2.90
N GLN A 43 7.90 -10.52 -1.82
CA GLN A 43 7.97 -11.51 -0.75
C GLN A 43 8.16 -10.84 0.61
N TRP A 44 7.31 -11.19 1.58
CA TRP A 44 7.55 -10.83 2.98
C TRP A 44 8.80 -11.53 3.51
N LEU A 45 9.69 -10.80 4.20
CA LEU A 45 10.77 -11.43 4.93
C LEU A 45 10.20 -12.07 6.20
N PRO A 46 10.70 -13.25 6.61
CA PRO A 46 10.28 -13.93 7.84
C PRO A 46 10.84 -13.27 9.12
N SER A 47 11.26 -12.01 9.06
CA SER A 47 11.78 -11.28 10.22
C SER A 47 10.66 -10.86 11.16
N LEU A 48 10.91 -10.91 12.47
CA LEU A 48 9.99 -10.33 13.45
C LEU A 48 9.80 -8.83 13.17
N PRO A 49 8.57 -8.30 13.24
CA PRO A 49 8.33 -6.88 13.04
C PRO A 49 9.14 -6.04 14.05
N SER A 50 9.71 -4.94 13.57
CA SER A 50 10.44 -4.00 14.42
C SER A 50 9.51 -2.89 14.89
N HIS A 51 9.60 -2.50 16.17
CA HIS A 51 8.79 -1.42 16.75
C HIS A 51 9.71 -0.27 17.19
N PRO A 52 10.25 0.51 16.23
CA PRO A 52 11.10 1.64 16.55
C PRO A 52 10.27 2.74 17.24
N PRO A 53 10.76 3.32 18.35
CA PRO A 53 10.00 4.32 19.13
C PRO A 53 9.70 5.60 18.33
N SER A 54 10.40 5.84 17.22
CA SER A 54 10.16 6.97 16.32
C SER A 54 8.92 6.83 15.44
N VAL A 55 8.35 5.62 15.31
CA VAL A 55 7.26 5.31 14.36
C VAL A 55 5.92 5.06 15.08
N GLY A 56 5.88 5.27 16.40
CA GLY A 56 4.65 5.21 17.20
C GLY A 56 4.02 3.81 17.22
N SER A 57 2.70 3.74 17.03
CA SER A 57 1.89 2.51 17.13
C SER A 57 1.96 1.60 15.90
N PHE A 58 3.03 1.69 15.10
CA PHE A 58 3.21 0.90 13.89
C PHE A 58 4.35 -0.09 14.05
N ALA A 59 4.14 -1.29 13.50
CA ALA A 59 5.15 -2.30 13.31
C ALA A 59 5.77 -2.17 11.92
N VAL A 60 7.10 -2.24 11.85
CA VAL A 60 7.86 -2.25 10.59
C VAL A 60 8.04 -3.69 10.14
N HIS A 61 7.39 -4.04 9.04
CA HIS A 61 7.58 -5.30 8.33
C HIS A 61 8.45 -5.07 7.10
N LYS A 62 9.17 -6.10 6.65
CA LYS A 62 10.08 -6.00 5.51
C LYS A 62 9.56 -6.81 4.33
N LEU A 63 9.69 -6.26 3.12
CA LEU A 63 9.39 -6.91 1.86
C LEU A 63 10.64 -6.93 0.96
N ILE A 64 10.87 -8.03 0.25
CA ILE A 64 11.80 -8.12 -0.86
C ILE A 64 11.04 -7.82 -2.14
N LEU A 65 11.61 -6.90 -2.93
CA LEU A 65 11.15 -6.53 -4.27
C LEU A 65 12.36 -6.55 -5.21
N GLY A 66 12.14 -6.78 -6.49
CA GLY A 66 13.14 -6.54 -7.55
C GLY A 66 12.78 -5.32 -8.40
N THR A 67 13.74 -4.78 -9.13
CA THR A 67 13.43 -3.88 -10.25
C THR A 67 13.42 -4.67 -11.56
N HIS A 68 12.65 -4.17 -12.54
CA HIS A 68 12.72 -4.62 -13.92
C HIS A 68 12.78 -3.39 -14.84
N THR A 69 14.00 -3.05 -15.25
CA THR A 69 14.36 -1.81 -15.96
C THR A 69 14.51 -1.99 -17.48
N SER A 70 14.13 -3.15 -18.03
CA SER A 70 14.25 -3.47 -19.46
C SER A 70 15.67 -3.30 -20.05
N ASP A 71 16.69 -3.56 -19.22
CA ASP A 71 18.13 -3.52 -19.57
C ASP A 71 18.72 -2.11 -19.86
N ASP A 72 17.94 -1.04 -19.73
CA ASP A 72 18.42 0.34 -19.93
C ASP A 72 19.28 0.84 -18.76
N VAL A 73 18.97 0.39 -17.54
CA VAL A 73 19.74 0.69 -16.31
C VAL A 73 19.89 -0.58 -15.46
N PRO A 74 20.89 -0.68 -14.56
CA PRO A 74 21.10 -1.87 -13.74
C PRO A 74 19.88 -2.21 -12.88
N ASN A 75 19.60 -3.52 -12.73
CA ASN A 75 18.55 -3.98 -11.83
C ASN A 75 19.06 -4.17 -10.39
N PHE A 76 18.18 -3.95 -9.43
CA PHE A 76 18.48 -4.03 -8.01
C PHE A 76 17.50 -4.93 -7.25
N LEU A 77 18.01 -5.56 -6.21
CA LEU A 77 17.22 -6.13 -5.14
C LEU A 77 16.92 -5.04 -4.12
N MET A 78 15.65 -4.86 -3.77
CA MET A 78 15.19 -3.85 -2.82
C MET A 78 14.62 -4.52 -1.57
N ILE A 79 14.89 -3.93 -0.41
CA ILE A 79 14.18 -4.23 0.82
C ILE A 79 13.33 -3.01 1.16
N ALA A 80 12.01 -3.18 1.11
CA ALA A 80 11.05 -2.14 1.46
C ALA A 80 10.53 -2.34 2.89
N ASP A 81 10.37 -1.23 3.61
CA ASP A 81 9.74 -1.21 4.93
C ASP A 81 8.26 -0.87 4.78
N ALA A 82 7.40 -1.80 5.20
CA ALA A 82 5.95 -1.61 5.30
C ALA A 82 5.56 -1.31 6.74
N LEU A 83 4.93 -0.16 6.94
CA LEU A 83 4.40 0.26 8.23
C LEU A 83 2.98 -0.28 8.37
N LEU A 84 2.80 -1.23 9.27
CA LEU A 84 1.49 -1.82 9.56
C LEU A 84 1.04 -1.41 10.97
N PRO A 85 -0.25 -1.10 11.19
CA PRO A 85 -0.76 -0.84 12.53
C PRO A 85 -0.50 -2.04 13.44
N ASP A 86 -0.03 -1.80 14.66
CA ASP A 86 0.19 -2.87 15.63
C ASP A 86 -1.15 -3.34 16.20
N SER A 87 -1.42 -4.65 16.07
CA SER A 87 -2.65 -5.29 16.54
C SER A 87 -2.88 -5.16 18.05
N SER A 88 -1.85 -4.83 18.84
CA SER A 88 -1.98 -4.60 20.29
C SER A 88 -2.64 -3.26 20.66
N THR A 89 -2.87 -2.36 19.69
CA THR A 89 -3.52 -1.05 19.93
C THR A 89 -5.02 -1.08 19.66
N THR A 90 -5.55 -2.14 19.04
CA THR A 90 -7.00 -2.28 18.81
C THR A 90 -7.69 -2.89 20.04
N SER A 91 -7.87 -2.08 21.09
CA SER A 91 -8.92 -2.34 22.07
C SER A 91 -10.27 -2.23 21.36
N PRO A 92 -11.17 -3.23 21.42
CA PRO A 92 -12.51 -3.11 20.87
C PRO A 92 -13.38 -2.32 21.85
N GLU A 93 -13.09 -1.05 22.06
CA GLU A 93 -13.97 -0.17 22.84
C GLU A 93 -14.90 0.60 21.91
N THR A 94 -16.10 0.02 21.76
CA THR A 94 -17.40 0.67 21.63
C THR A 94 -17.56 1.80 20.60
N HIS A 95 -18.33 1.48 19.55
CA HIS A 95 -19.24 2.43 18.91
C HIS A 95 -19.92 3.30 19.97
N ILE A 96 -19.67 4.60 19.98
CA ILE A 96 -20.62 5.73 19.98
C ILE A 96 -19.78 7.03 20.14
N ALA A 97 -20.11 8.03 19.31
CA ALA A 97 -19.71 9.44 19.35
C ALA A 97 -18.41 9.84 18.61
N GLY A 98 -18.58 10.20 17.34
CA GLY A 98 -18.50 11.62 16.99
C GLY A 98 -17.13 12.26 16.79
N ASP A 99 -16.09 11.53 16.41
CA ASP A 99 -14.85 12.16 15.96
C ASP A 99 -14.33 11.53 14.65
N ASN A 100 -14.02 12.40 13.69
CA ASN A 100 -13.66 12.06 12.32
C ASN A 100 -12.25 11.42 12.32
N PRO A 101 -12.05 10.20 11.76
CA PRO A 101 -10.72 9.60 11.73
C PRO A 101 -9.78 10.46 10.88
N THR A 102 -8.76 11.04 11.52
CA THR A 102 -7.75 11.86 10.84
C THR A 102 -6.89 10.93 9.99
N ILE A 103 -7.22 10.85 8.71
CA ILE A 103 -6.43 10.15 7.70
C ILE A 103 -5.03 10.78 7.69
N PRO A 104 -3.94 10.02 7.93
CA PRO A 104 -2.59 10.56 7.89
C PRO A 104 -2.28 11.05 6.47
N LYS A 105 -2.04 12.37 6.33
CA LYS A 105 -1.64 13.00 5.09
C LYS A 105 -0.20 12.61 4.75
N VAL A 106 -0.04 11.82 3.70
CA VAL A 106 1.27 11.65 3.02
C VAL A 106 1.67 12.99 2.41
N HIS A 107 2.83 13.52 2.83
CA HIS A 107 3.44 14.69 2.22
C HIS A 107 4.47 14.19 1.20
N ASN A 108 4.43 14.79 0.00
CA ASN A 108 5.42 14.58 -1.05
C ASN A 108 6.76 15.24 -0.71
#